data_AF-A0A2Z6LZT4-F1
#
_entry.id   AF-A0A2Z6LZT4-F1
#
_cell.length_a   1.000
_cell.length_b   1.000
_cell.length_c   1.000
_cell.angle_alpha   90.00
_cell.angle_beta   90.00
_cell.angle_gamma   90.00
#
_symmetry.space_group_name_H-M   'P 1'
#
loop_
_entity.id
_entity.type
_entity.pdbx_description
1 polymer ?
#
loop_
_entity_poly.entity_id
_entity_poly.type
_entity_poly.pdbx_seq_one_letter_code
_entity_poly.pdbx_strand_id
1 'polypeptide(L)'
;MANRMNVTNDFVCVCLSLGGGSCCRFPFRCLTFDHLSTMNKNDDDQWKIKKVLEGSDCGRLGRLLLNKDLANDFVIPVLMGGAEAAKQKEGVEVQVWDVDTQSLHSLVFKIWSSAQNVFIKTWLSDFVLRRELKKGDVIGLQWDQANQRFNFSVLKSSN
;
A
#
# COMPACT_ATOMS: atom_id res chain seq x y z
N MET A 1 -16.48 -18.52 -40.37
CA MET A 1 -17.17 -19.65 -39.71
C MET A 1 -16.47 -19.90 -38.38
N ALA A 2 -17.17 -19.63 -37.28
CA ALA A 2 -16.62 -19.69 -35.92
C ALA A 2 -16.61 -21.14 -35.43
N ASN A 3 -15.46 -21.60 -34.93
CA ASN A 3 -15.36 -22.85 -34.18
C ASN A 3 -15.58 -22.55 -32.70
N ARG A 4 -16.76 -22.93 -32.20
CA ARG A 4 -17.07 -23.04 -30.77
C ARG A 4 -16.43 -24.33 -30.25
N MET A 5 -15.54 -24.22 -29.27
CA MET A 5 -15.25 -25.33 -28.36
C MET A 5 -15.76 -24.95 -26.98
N ASN A 6 -16.68 -25.79 -26.50
CA ASN A 6 -17.42 -25.72 -25.25
C ASN A 6 -16.59 -26.45 -24.19
N VAL A 7 -16.28 -25.82 -23.07
CA VAL A 7 -15.76 -26.51 -21.88
C VAL A 7 -16.70 -26.22 -20.73
N THR A 8 -17.41 -27.27 -20.32
CA THR A 8 -18.35 -27.33 -19.20
C THR A 8 -17.59 -27.34 -17.87
N ASN A 9 -17.82 -26.36 -17.01
CA ASN A 9 -17.40 -26.41 -15.60
C ASN A 9 -18.61 -26.77 -14.74
N ASP A 10 -18.76 -28.06 -14.48
CA ASP A 10 -19.63 -28.58 -13.43
C ASP A 10 -18.93 -28.44 -12.08
N PHE A 11 -19.44 -27.58 -11.21
CA PHE A 11 -19.16 -27.64 -9.78
C PHE A 11 -20.47 -27.74 -9.01
N VAL A 12 -20.73 -28.96 -8.53
CA VAL A 12 -21.86 -29.34 -7.69
C VAL A 12 -21.75 -28.62 -6.34
N CYS A 13 -22.74 -27.78 -6.02
CA CYS A 13 -22.89 -27.21 -4.69
C CYS A 13 -23.64 -28.23 -3.80
N VAL A 14 -22.93 -28.91 -2.91
CA VAL A 14 -23.53 -29.82 -1.93
C VAL A 14 -24.04 -29.00 -0.74
N CYS A 15 -25.31 -28.61 -0.79
CA CYS A 15 -26.02 -28.06 0.35
C CYS A 15 -26.65 -29.22 1.14
N LEU A 16 -25.99 -29.73 2.19
CA LEU A 16 -26.66 -30.56 3.19
C LEU A 16 -27.46 -29.64 4.12
N SER A 17 -28.73 -29.44 3.79
CA SER A 17 -29.68 -28.74 4.66
C SER A 17 -30.29 -29.75 5.65
N LEU A 18 -29.89 -29.67 6.92
CA LEU A 18 -30.66 -30.24 8.02
C LEU A 18 -31.19 -29.11 8.90
N GLY A 19 -32.51 -28.92 8.83
CA GLY A 19 -33.36 -28.57 9.97
C GLY A 19 -33.17 -27.23 10.68
N GLY A 20 -34.04 -26.27 10.34
CA GLY A 20 -34.87 -25.47 11.26
C GLY A 20 -34.29 -24.93 12.58
N GLY A 21 -34.32 -23.59 12.73
CA GLY A 21 -34.33 -22.96 14.05
C GLY A 21 -33.69 -21.57 14.11
N SER A 22 -34.54 -20.54 14.20
CA SER A 22 -34.34 -19.24 14.87
C SER A 22 -32.96 -18.55 14.84
N CYS A 23 -32.90 -17.45 14.07
CA CYS A 23 -32.20 -16.17 14.32
C CYS A 23 -30.87 -16.17 15.11
N CYS A 24 -29.74 -16.14 14.37
CA CYS A 24 -28.49 -15.57 14.84
C CYS A 24 -27.97 -14.54 13.82
N ARG A 25 -27.67 -13.36 14.33
CA ARG A 25 -27.31 -12.12 13.62
C ARG A 25 -25.82 -12.10 13.33
N PHE A 26 -25.39 -12.48 12.13
CA PHE A 26 -24.04 -12.19 11.61
C PHE A 26 -24.09 -12.08 10.08
N PRO A 27 -23.58 -11.01 9.45
CA PRO A 27 -23.29 -11.07 8.04
C PRO A 27 -21.95 -11.79 7.88
N PHE A 28 -21.96 -13.12 7.92
CA PHE A 28 -20.94 -13.86 7.18
C PHE A 28 -21.28 -13.67 5.71
N ARG A 29 -20.80 -12.55 5.14
CA ARG A 29 -20.81 -12.37 3.69
C ARG A 29 -19.93 -13.47 3.12
N CYS A 30 -20.60 -14.42 2.47
CA CYS A 30 -20.04 -15.35 1.51
C CYS A 30 -18.99 -14.59 0.68
N LEU A 31 -17.72 -14.95 0.84
CA LEU A 31 -16.67 -14.52 -0.07
C LEU A 31 -16.88 -15.32 -1.36
N THR A 32 -17.89 -14.94 -2.14
CA THR A 32 -17.88 -15.29 -3.56
C THR A 32 -16.63 -14.64 -4.14
N PHE A 33 -15.89 -15.48 -4.85
CA PHE A 33 -14.69 -15.19 -5.61
C PHE A 33 -15.03 -14.17 -6.72
N ASP A 34 -15.30 -12.93 -6.35
CA ASP A 34 -15.62 -11.84 -7.26
C ASP A 34 -14.52 -10.77 -7.19
N HIS A 35 -13.31 -11.09 -7.68
CA HIS A 35 -12.46 -10.01 -8.22
C HIS A 35 -11.39 -10.44 -9.21
N LEU A 36 -11.76 -11.23 -10.22
CA LEU A 36 -11.03 -11.27 -11.49
C LEU A 36 -11.84 -10.47 -12.52
N SER A 37 -11.93 -9.15 -12.30
CA SER A 37 -12.31 -8.17 -13.33
C SER A 37 -11.98 -6.76 -12.86
N THR A 38 -10.89 -6.21 -13.38
CA THR A 38 -10.96 -4.93 -14.12
C THR A 38 -9.69 -4.84 -14.96
N MET A 39 -9.85 -5.09 -16.25
CA MET A 39 -8.89 -4.70 -17.28
C MET A 39 -8.70 -3.16 -17.26
N ASN A 40 -7.46 -2.70 -17.46
CA ASN A 40 -7.08 -1.30 -17.66
C ASN A 40 -7.60 -0.29 -16.63
N LYS A 41 -7.11 -0.40 -15.39
CA LYS A 41 -6.83 0.84 -14.63
C LYS A 41 -5.53 1.38 -15.21
N ASN A 42 -5.51 2.66 -15.61
CA ASN A 42 -4.22 3.32 -15.79
C ASN A 42 -3.42 3.06 -14.50
N ASP A 43 -2.21 2.52 -14.58
CA ASP A 43 -1.36 2.23 -13.41
C ASP A 43 -1.24 3.45 -12.47
N ASP A 44 -1.52 4.64 -13.00
CA ASP A 44 -1.68 5.88 -12.28
C ASP A 44 -2.72 5.87 -11.15
N ASP A 45 -3.84 5.14 -11.24
CA ASP A 45 -4.89 5.16 -10.21
C ASP A 45 -4.58 4.29 -9.00
N GLN A 46 -3.60 3.39 -9.13
CA GLN A 46 -3.18 2.47 -8.08
C GLN A 46 -2.39 3.22 -6.99
N TRP A 47 -1.40 4.02 -7.40
CA TRP A 47 -0.51 4.73 -6.48
C TRP A 47 -1.17 5.99 -5.91
N LYS A 48 -1.80 5.85 -4.73
CA LYS A 48 -2.51 6.95 -4.05
C LYS A 48 -1.58 8.07 -3.58
N ILE A 49 -0.34 7.73 -3.25
CA ILE A 49 0.69 8.71 -2.91
C ILE A 49 1.73 8.66 -4.01
N LYS A 50 1.84 9.74 -4.78
CA LYS A 50 2.92 9.93 -5.75
C LYS A 50 3.76 11.11 -5.34
N LYS A 51 5.08 10.96 -5.43
CA LYS A 51 6.01 12.01 -5.03
C LYS A 51 7.21 12.05 -5.97
N VAL A 52 7.52 13.25 -6.43
CA VAL A 52 8.82 13.56 -7.03
C VAL A 52 9.84 13.74 -5.91
N LEU A 53 10.94 12.99 -5.96
CA LEU A 53 11.98 13.07 -4.96
C LEU A 53 12.76 14.37 -5.10
N GLU A 54 12.92 15.08 -3.98
CA GLU A 54 13.74 16.27 -3.86
C GLU A 54 15.12 15.93 -3.30
N GLY A 55 16.06 16.89 -3.37
CA GLY A 55 17.39 16.70 -2.78
C GLY A 55 17.35 16.45 -1.26
N SER A 56 16.32 16.93 -0.58
CA SER A 56 16.07 16.66 0.84
C SER A 56 15.70 15.20 1.12
N ASP A 57 15.07 14.53 0.16
CA ASP A 57 14.61 13.14 0.27
C ASP A 57 15.76 12.13 0.02
N CYS A 58 16.68 12.47 -0.88
CA CYS A 58 17.85 11.65 -1.20
C CYS A 58 19.10 12.04 -0.39
N GLY A 59 18.99 13.05 0.48
CA GLY A 59 20.11 13.63 1.20
C GLY A 59 20.57 12.81 2.41
N ARG A 60 21.69 13.25 3.02
CA ARG A 60 22.30 12.60 4.20
C ARG A 60 21.39 12.55 5.43
N LEU A 61 20.32 13.33 5.45
CA LEU A 61 19.33 13.32 6.52
C LEU A 61 18.47 12.05 6.53
N GLY A 62 18.47 11.28 5.43
CA GLY A 62 17.85 9.97 5.35
C GLY A 62 16.37 9.96 5.70
N ARG A 63 15.64 10.97 5.22
CA ARG A 63 14.21 11.17 5.50
C ARG A 63 13.47 11.45 4.20
N LEU A 64 12.29 10.86 4.04
CA LEU A 64 11.36 11.16 2.95
C LEU A 64 10.28 12.10 3.47
N LEU A 65 10.16 13.31 2.91
CA LEU A 65 9.13 14.27 3.28
C LEU A 65 7.86 14.04 2.45
N LEU A 66 6.73 13.82 3.10
CA LEU A 66 5.44 13.72 2.43
C LEU A 66 4.67 15.03 2.45
N ASN A 67 3.94 15.29 1.37
CA ASN A 67 2.93 16.33 1.33
C ASN A 67 1.91 16.08 2.45
N LYS A 68 1.50 17.16 3.11
CA LYS A 68 0.62 17.10 4.29
C LYS A 68 -0.75 16.49 3.97
N ASP A 69 -1.34 16.86 2.85
CA ASP A 69 -2.67 16.40 2.46
C ASP A 69 -2.62 14.91 2.12
N LEU A 70 -1.63 14.48 1.34
CA LEU A 70 -1.43 13.05 1.04
C LEU A 70 -1.18 12.20 2.29
N ALA A 71 -0.40 12.72 3.26
CA ALA A 71 -0.16 12.01 4.51
C ALA A 71 -1.44 11.90 5.36
N ASN A 72 -2.21 12.98 5.45
CA ASN A 72 -3.48 12.99 6.18
C ASN A 72 -4.53 12.05 5.57
N ASP A 73 -4.57 11.97 4.23
CA ASP A 73 -5.60 11.21 3.53
C ASP A 73 -5.24 9.72 3.40
N PHE A 74 -3.96 9.38 3.26
CA PHE A 74 -3.53 8.03 2.86
C PHE A 74 -2.55 7.35 3.80
N VAL A 75 -1.88 8.07 4.70
CA VAL A 75 -0.93 7.47 5.65
C VAL A 75 -1.52 7.41 7.04
N ILE A 76 -1.88 8.55 7.63
CA ILE A 76 -2.39 8.63 9.00
C ILE A 76 -3.58 7.69 9.27
N PRO A 77 -4.58 7.54 8.38
CA PRO A 77 -5.74 6.70 8.65
C PRO A 77 -5.43 5.21 8.78
N VAL A 78 -4.28 4.76 8.26
CA VAL A 78 -3.88 3.35 8.28
C VAL A 78 -2.85 3.04 9.38
N LEU A 79 -2.36 4.07 10.08
CA LEU A 79 -1.42 3.88 11.19
C LEU A 79 -2.13 3.41 12.45
N MET A 80 -1.55 2.43 13.13
CA MET A 80 -2.00 2.05 14.46
C MET A 80 -1.79 3.22 15.42
N GLY A 81 -2.87 3.72 16.03
CA GLY A 81 -2.85 4.90 16.89
C GLY A 81 -2.86 6.26 16.16
N GLY A 82 -2.92 6.24 14.81
CA GLY A 82 -3.13 7.43 13.98
C GLY A 82 -2.12 8.55 14.20
N ALA A 83 -2.60 9.80 14.10
CA ALA A 83 -1.76 10.99 14.18
C ALA A 83 -1.09 11.16 15.55
N GLU A 84 -1.78 10.77 16.64
CA GLU A 84 -1.24 10.94 17.99
C GLU A 84 -0.04 10.04 18.24
N ALA A 85 -0.09 8.78 17.78
CA ALA A 85 1.07 7.89 17.82
C ALA A 85 2.21 8.42 16.94
N ALA A 86 1.90 8.93 15.75
CA ALA A 86 2.91 9.49 14.84
C ALA A 86 3.60 10.76 15.36
N LYS A 87 2.97 11.51 16.27
CA LYS A 87 3.58 12.68 16.94
C LYS A 87 4.50 12.31 18.09
N GLN A 88 4.46 11.07 18.58
CA GLN A 88 5.34 10.62 19.66
C GLN A 88 6.81 10.61 19.23
N LYS A 89 7.71 10.54 20.22
CA LYS A 89 9.16 10.55 19.97
C LYS A 89 9.59 9.34 19.14
N GLU A 90 8.93 8.21 19.33
CA GLU A 90 9.20 6.94 18.67
C GLU A 90 8.63 6.93 17.24
N GLY A 91 7.48 7.56 17.01
CA GLY A 91 6.74 7.47 15.75
C GLY A 91 6.00 6.14 15.61
N VAL A 92 5.58 5.83 14.38
CA VAL A 92 4.91 4.56 14.06
C VAL A 92 5.74 3.79 13.05
N GLU A 93 6.17 2.58 13.43
CA GLU A 93 6.85 1.67 12.51
C GLU A 93 5.85 1.04 11.53
N VAL A 94 6.21 1.03 10.24
CA VAL A 94 5.40 0.45 9.17
C VAL A 94 6.26 -0.42 8.26
N GLN A 95 5.66 -1.50 7.77
CA GLN A 95 6.27 -2.35 6.76
C GLN A 95 6.06 -1.76 5.37
N VAL A 96 7.07 -1.87 4.52
CA VAL A 96 7.06 -1.39 3.14
C VAL A 96 7.59 -2.48 2.22
N TRP A 97 6.71 -2.98 1.34
CA TRP A 97 7.04 -3.95 0.32
C TRP A 97 7.41 -3.24 -0.98
N ASP A 98 8.66 -3.37 -1.36
CA ASP A 98 9.16 -2.93 -2.65
C ASP A 98 8.74 -3.94 -3.72
N VAL A 99 7.77 -3.56 -4.56
CA VAL A 99 7.18 -4.48 -5.55
C VAL A 99 8.14 -4.79 -6.70
N ASP A 100 9.02 -3.84 -7.04
CA ASP A 100 9.91 -3.97 -8.20
C ASP A 100 11.03 -4.98 -7.90
N THR A 101 11.50 -4.99 -6.65
CA THR A 101 12.61 -5.86 -6.21
C THR A 101 12.17 -7.02 -5.32
N GLN A 102 10.87 -7.13 -5.05
CA GLN A 102 10.27 -8.15 -4.20
C GLN A 102 10.96 -8.28 -2.84
N SER A 103 11.13 -7.15 -2.15
CA SER A 103 11.81 -7.11 -0.84
C SER A 103 11.00 -6.31 0.20
N LEU A 104 11.04 -6.79 1.45
CA LEU A 104 10.32 -6.19 2.57
C LEU A 104 11.28 -5.37 3.43
N HIS A 105 10.89 -4.14 3.73
CA HIS A 105 11.65 -3.19 4.54
C HIS A 105 10.78 -2.55 5.62
N SER A 106 11.41 -1.82 6.55
CA SER A 106 10.70 -1.15 7.64
C SER A 106 11.07 0.32 7.74
N LEU A 107 10.06 1.19 7.70
CA LEU A 107 10.22 2.63 7.91
C LEU A 107 9.51 3.06 9.18
N VAL A 108 9.89 4.22 9.71
CA VAL A 108 9.13 4.87 10.80
C VAL A 108 8.50 6.14 10.26
N PHE A 109 7.19 6.26 10.40
CA PHE A 109 6.46 7.48 10.10
C PHE A 109 6.42 8.40 11.33
N LYS A 110 6.68 9.70 11.12
CA LYS A 110 6.58 10.73 12.16
C LYS A 110 5.90 11.99 11.65
N ILE A 111 5.15 12.62 12.55
CA ILE A 111 4.68 14.01 12.42
C ILE A 111 5.53 14.86 13.36
N TRP A 112 6.38 15.73 12.81
CA TRP A 112 7.22 16.61 13.61
C TRP A 112 6.45 17.81 14.15
N SER A 113 7.03 18.51 15.12
CA SER A 113 6.44 19.73 15.72
C SER A 113 6.20 20.86 14.71
N SER A 114 6.95 20.88 13.61
CA SER A 114 6.76 21.76 12.45
C SER A 114 5.60 21.32 11.53
N ALA A 115 4.78 20.34 11.94
CA ALA A 115 3.74 19.69 11.15
C ALA A 115 4.25 19.04 9.84
N GLN A 116 5.54 18.70 9.80
CA GLN A 116 6.14 17.95 8.70
C GLN A 116 5.90 16.45 8.87
N ASN A 117 5.44 15.81 7.80
CA ASN A 117 5.20 14.37 7.73
C ASN A 117 6.41 13.69 7.09
N VAL A 118 7.04 12.76 7.80
CA VAL A 118 8.29 12.13 7.34
C VAL A 118 8.30 10.62 7.53
N PHE A 119 8.88 9.92 6.57
CA PHE A 119 9.40 8.56 6.78
C PHE A 119 10.91 8.62 7.04
N ILE A 120 11.37 7.90 8.06
CA ILE A 120 12.77 7.87 8.52
C ILE A 120 13.25 6.42 8.77
N LYS A 121 14.37 6.27 9.51
CA LYS A 121 15.02 5.00 9.85
C LYS A 121 15.82 4.46 8.65
N THR A 122 15.32 3.47 7.94
CA THR A 122 16.09 2.82 6.86
C THR A 122 15.84 3.40 5.47
N TRP A 123 15.12 4.52 5.35
CA TRP A 123 14.84 5.17 4.06
C TRP A 123 16.12 5.37 3.22
N LEU A 124 17.19 5.87 3.83
CA LEU A 124 18.45 6.11 3.11
C LEU A 124 19.09 4.80 2.62
N SER A 125 19.24 3.81 3.49
CA SER A 125 19.95 2.57 3.15
C SER A 125 19.15 1.69 2.21
N ASP A 126 17.87 1.48 2.54
CA ASP A 126 17.06 0.41 1.96
C ASP A 126 16.30 0.87 0.72
N PHE A 127 16.16 2.18 0.53
CA PHE A 127 15.51 2.74 -0.64
C PHE A 127 16.48 3.59 -1.44
N VAL A 128 17.00 4.68 -0.88
CA VAL A 128 17.81 5.62 -1.67
C VAL A 128 19.10 4.97 -2.19
N LEU A 129 19.93 4.39 -1.32
CA LEU A 129 21.20 3.80 -1.73
C LEU A 129 21.00 2.48 -2.49
N ARG A 130 20.15 1.59 -1.98
CA ARG A 130 19.90 0.29 -2.62
C ARG A 130 19.25 0.40 -4.00
N ARG A 131 18.31 1.32 -4.20
CA ARG A 131 17.61 1.53 -5.48
C ARG A 131 18.24 2.65 -6.32
N GLU A 132 19.36 3.22 -5.87
CA GLU A 132 20.04 4.34 -6.52
C GLU A 132 19.11 5.55 -6.81
N LEU A 133 18.17 5.82 -5.89
CA LEU A 133 17.19 6.90 -6.07
C LEU A 133 17.87 8.26 -6.05
N LYS A 134 17.45 9.13 -6.96
CA LYS A 134 17.99 10.48 -7.11
C LYS A 134 16.88 11.50 -7.24
N LYS A 135 17.26 12.77 -7.07
CA LYS A 135 16.37 13.91 -7.26
C LYS A 135 15.69 13.81 -8.64
N GLY A 136 14.39 14.01 -8.66
CA GLY A 136 13.56 13.96 -9.87
C GLY A 136 12.92 12.61 -10.17
N ASP A 137 13.36 11.52 -9.53
CA ASP A 137 12.64 10.24 -9.62
C ASP A 137 11.24 10.39 -9.03
N VAL A 138 10.27 9.70 -9.60
CA VAL A 138 8.89 9.65 -9.12
C VAL A 138 8.64 8.31 -8.47
N ILE A 139 8.29 8.34 -7.19
CA ILE A 139 7.94 7.15 -6.43
C ILE A 139 6.43 7.06 -6.20
N GLY A 140 5.95 5.83 -6.04
CA GLY A 140 4.58 5.50 -5.68
C GLY A 140 4.53 4.79 -4.34
N LEU A 141 3.58 5.17 -3.49
CA LEU A 141 3.20 4.45 -2.28
C LEU A 141 1.69 4.19 -2.28
N GLN A 142 1.30 2.99 -1.86
CA GLN A 142 -0.10 2.63 -1.64
C GLN A 142 -0.22 1.71 -0.43
N TRP A 143 -1.26 1.89 0.37
CA TRP A 143 -1.58 0.94 1.44
C TRP A 143 -2.20 -0.35 0.88
N ASP A 144 -1.58 -1.48 1.22
CA ASP A 144 -2.10 -2.82 0.98
C ASP A 144 -2.90 -3.28 2.21
N GLN A 145 -4.23 -3.20 2.09
CA GLN A 145 -5.14 -3.58 3.16
C GLN A 145 -5.08 -5.08 3.50
N ALA A 146 -4.74 -5.95 2.56
CA ALA A 146 -4.70 -7.39 2.82
C ALA A 146 -3.46 -7.76 3.66
N ASN A 147 -2.32 -7.14 3.38
CA ASN A 147 -1.05 -7.42 4.05
C ASN A 147 -0.69 -6.42 5.15
N GLN A 148 -1.50 -5.39 5.38
CA GLN A 148 -1.29 -4.35 6.38
C GLN A 148 0.10 -3.68 6.27
N ARG A 149 0.48 -3.32 5.04
CA ARG A 149 1.78 -2.72 4.71
C ARG A 149 1.65 -1.73 3.56
N PHE A 150 2.64 -0.87 3.37
CA PHE A 150 2.72 -0.08 2.14
C PHE A 150 3.37 -0.89 1.03
N ASN A 151 2.86 -0.78 -0.19
CA ASN A 151 3.58 -1.14 -1.40
C ASN A 151 4.34 0.09 -1.90
N PHE A 152 5.54 -0.13 -2.44
CA PHE A 152 6.44 0.89 -2.98
C PHE A 152 6.89 0.49 -4.39
N SER A 153 6.95 1.46 -5.31
CA SER A 153 7.54 1.32 -6.64
C SER A 153 8.18 2.63 -7.10
N VAL A 154 9.16 2.55 -8.00
CA VAL A 154 9.66 3.70 -8.77
C VAL A 154 8.88 3.81 -10.07
N LEU A 155 8.02 4.82 -10.18
CA LEU A 155 7.08 4.99 -11.30
C LEU A 155 7.76 5.61 -12.53
N LYS A 156 8.70 6.52 -12.30
CA LYS A 156 9.47 7.17 -13.35
C LYS A 156 10.86 7.50 -12.84
N SER A 157 11.88 7.07 -13.58
CA SER A 157 13.26 7.49 -13.31
C SER A 157 13.56 8.82 -14.00
N SER A 158 14.39 9.66 -13.38
CA SER A 158 14.94 10.89 -13.94
C SER A 158 16.23 10.69 -14.74
N ASN A 159 16.52 9.45 -15.16
CA ASN A 159 17.60 9.11 -16.09
C ASN A 159 17.49 9.85 -17.43
#